data_AF-A0A957LFQ7-F1
#
_entry.id   AF-A0A957LFQ7-F1
#
_cell.length_a   1.000
_cell.length_b   1.000
_cell.length_c   1.000
_cell.angle_alpha   90.00
_cell.angle_beta   90.00
_cell.angle_gamma   90.00
#
_symmetry.space_group_name_H-M   'P 1'
#
loop_
_entity.id
_entity.type
_entity.pdbx_description
1 polymer ?
#
loop_
_entity_poly.entity_id
_entity_poly.type
_entity_poly.pdbx_seq_one_letter_code
_entity_poly.pdbx_strand_id
1 'polypeptide(L)'
;GAESIGVYKMLDIHLPEGGESFGILRPDQSKRPAFDAYKNTIAQLSYFEEVSIAQERPTYFDIEFTMPDGVTHVLWARTAADITITVLATQPQAQLIDALGETVGTLEAAEGVYTVQLEGAVCTPDECLVGGAPLFLVEEEPRPTVTPSPTPTDTPTPTITPSLTPLPPTSTPTPPATAVPTSTPTPTPVVELQESVPQTGNGLGLWFIGIGVSLVIGFIITLIRRR
;
A
#
# COMPACT_ATOMS: atom_id res chain seq x y z
N GLY A 1 -13.34 14.35 -11.05
CA GLY A 1 -12.11 13.63 -10.69
C GLY A 1 -12.40 12.13 -10.69
N ALA A 2 -11.39 11.31 -10.40
CA ALA A 2 -11.56 9.89 -10.12
C ALA A 2 -11.76 9.70 -8.60
N GLU A 3 -12.69 8.83 -8.21
CA GLU A 3 -12.93 8.48 -6.79
C GLU A 3 -12.03 7.33 -6.32
N SER A 4 -11.50 6.54 -7.26
CA SER A 4 -10.56 5.46 -7.00
C SER A 4 -9.67 5.20 -8.22
N ILE A 5 -8.47 4.68 -7.98
CA ILE A 5 -7.51 4.27 -9.02
C ILE A 5 -7.10 2.84 -8.70
N GLY A 6 -7.13 1.97 -9.71
CA GLY A 6 -6.64 0.60 -9.62
C GLY A 6 -5.35 0.42 -10.41
N VAL A 7 -4.36 -0.24 -9.81
CA VAL A 7 -3.12 -0.61 -10.52
C VAL A 7 -3.33 -1.92 -11.26
N TYR A 8 -3.11 -1.90 -12.56
CA TYR A 8 -3.23 -3.05 -13.44
C TYR A 8 -1.85 -3.41 -14.00
N LYS A 9 -1.31 -4.63 -13.80
CA LYS A 9 -1.89 -5.83 -13.14
C LYS A 9 -1.18 -6.16 -11.83
N MET A 10 -1.87 -6.89 -10.96
CA MET A 10 -1.23 -7.46 -9.77
C MET A 10 -0.20 -8.55 -10.15
N LEU A 11 -0.57 -9.46 -11.05
CA LEU A 11 0.20 -10.65 -11.42
C LEU A 11 0.21 -10.81 -12.94
N ASP A 12 1.38 -11.10 -13.51
CA ASP A 12 1.51 -11.57 -14.88
C ASP A 12 0.94 -12.99 -15.00
N ILE A 13 -0.25 -13.13 -15.61
CA ILE A 13 -0.86 -14.43 -15.91
C ILE A 13 -0.74 -14.74 -17.40
N HIS A 14 -0.41 -15.99 -17.73
CA HIS A 14 -0.26 -16.47 -19.11
C HIS A 14 0.69 -15.63 -19.97
N LEU A 15 1.75 -15.08 -19.36
CA LEU A 15 2.74 -14.30 -20.08
C LEU A 15 3.56 -15.22 -21.01
N PRO A 16 3.48 -15.07 -22.34
CA PRO A 16 4.31 -15.86 -23.26
C PRO A 16 5.78 -15.45 -23.11
N GLU A 17 6.69 -16.30 -23.58
CA GLU A 17 8.10 -15.97 -23.62
C GLU A 17 8.33 -14.70 -24.46
N GLY A 18 9.06 -13.71 -23.90
CA GLY A 18 9.26 -12.41 -24.53
C GLY A 18 8.05 -11.47 -24.54
N GLY A 19 6.93 -11.87 -23.93
CA GLY A 19 5.74 -11.02 -23.80
C GLY A 19 5.98 -9.80 -22.91
N GLU A 20 5.26 -8.72 -23.21
CA GLU A 20 5.28 -7.49 -22.40
C GLU A 20 4.64 -7.72 -21.02
N SER A 21 5.34 -7.30 -19.97
CA SER A 21 4.94 -7.51 -18.58
C SER A 21 4.29 -6.26 -18.00
N PHE A 22 3.18 -6.46 -17.28
CA PHE A 22 2.44 -5.38 -16.62
C PHE A 22 2.16 -5.68 -15.14
N GLY A 23 2.50 -6.89 -14.69
CA GLY A 23 2.32 -7.35 -13.32
C GLY A 23 3.34 -6.72 -12.38
N ILE A 24 2.92 -6.22 -11.21
CA ILE A 24 3.85 -5.90 -10.12
C ILE A 24 4.49 -7.18 -9.53
N LEU A 25 3.84 -8.33 -9.71
CA LEU A 25 4.37 -9.67 -9.45
C LEU A 25 4.60 -10.43 -10.77
N ARG A 26 5.68 -11.23 -10.80
CA ARG A 26 5.99 -12.19 -11.88
C ARG A 26 5.08 -13.43 -11.81
N PRO A 27 5.01 -14.28 -12.86
CA PRO A 27 4.17 -15.49 -12.84
C PRO A 27 4.47 -16.47 -11.68
N ASP A 28 5.71 -16.50 -11.20
CA ASP A 28 6.15 -17.29 -10.03
C ASP A 28 5.87 -16.58 -8.68
N GLN A 29 5.12 -15.47 -8.71
CA GLN A 29 4.78 -14.61 -7.58
C GLN A 29 5.96 -13.85 -6.96
N SER A 30 7.16 -13.92 -7.56
CA SER A 30 8.28 -13.09 -7.12
C SER A 30 8.00 -11.62 -7.42
N LYS A 31 8.46 -10.75 -6.51
CA LYS A 31 8.24 -9.30 -6.60
C LYS A 31 9.10 -8.66 -7.67
N ARG A 32 8.50 -7.75 -8.45
CA ARG A 32 9.26 -6.77 -9.25
C ARG A 32 9.49 -5.50 -8.43
N PRO A 33 10.44 -4.63 -8.81
CA PRO A 33 10.63 -3.33 -8.14
C PRO A 33 9.33 -2.51 -8.05
N ALA A 34 8.44 -2.61 -9.04
CA ALA A 34 7.13 -1.96 -9.04
C ALA A 34 6.23 -2.36 -7.85
N PHE A 35 6.41 -3.55 -7.27
CA PHE A 35 5.68 -3.97 -6.08
C PHE A 35 6.07 -3.11 -4.87
N ASP A 36 7.38 -2.99 -4.62
CA ASP A 36 7.87 -2.22 -3.47
C ASP A 36 7.64 -0.72 -3.70
N ALA A 37 7.73 -0.24 -4.94
CA ALA A 37 7.37 1.13 -5.28
C ALA A 37 5.89 1.45 -5.03
N TYR A 38 4.99 0.55 -5.43
CA TYR A 38 3.58 0.71 -5.13
C TYR A 38 3.28 0.67 -3.63
N LYS A 39 3.94 -0.25 -2.91
CA LYS A 39 3.84 -0.33 -1.45
C LYS A 39 4.33 0.97 -0.79
N ASN A 40 5.44 1.54 -1.23
CA ASN A 40 5.96 2.79 -0.68
C ASN A 40 5.03 3.96 -0.99
N THR A 41 4.49 4.04 -2.21
CA THR A 41 3.49 5.07 -2.57
C THR A 41 2.28 5.03 -1.63
N ILE A 42 1.79 3.83 -1.30
CA ILE A 42 0.72 3.66 -0.30
C ILE A 42 1.19 4.13 1.08
N ALA A 43 2.39 3.74 1.50
CA ALA A 43 2.90 4.09 2.81
C ALA A 43 3.04 5.60 3.02
N GLN A 44 3.53 6.32 2.01
CA GLN A 44 3.77 7.77 2.12
C GLN A 44 2.52 8.61 1.86
N LEU A 45 1.60 8.15 1.00
CA LEU A 45 0.51 8.99 0.51
C LEU A 45 -0.88 8.55 0.97
N SER A 46 -1.02 7.46 1.73
CA SER A 46 -2.34 7.11 2.27
C SER A 46 -2.83 8.17 3.24
N TYR A 47 -4.12 8.48 3.18
CA TYR A 47 -4.79 9.43 4.08
C TYR A 47 -4.37 10.90 3.91
N PHE A 48 -3.74 11.27 2.80
CA PHE A 48 -3.58 12.68 2.45
C PHE A 48 -4.93 13.41 2.48
N GLU A 49 -4.93 14.66 2.91
CA GLU A 49 -6.12 15.50 3.02
C GLU A 49 -6.31 16.35 1.75
N GLU A 50 -5.20 16.87 1.22
CA GLU A 50 -5.15 17.70 0.02
C GLU A 50 -3.94 17.34 -0.84
N VAL A 51 -4.06 17.49 -2.16
CA VAL A 51 -2.96 17.37 -3.11
C VAL A 51 -2.92 18.60 -3.99
N SER A 52 -1.73 19.17 -4.18
CA SER A 52 -1.53 20.32 -5.05
C SER A 52 -0.25 20.18 -5.87
N ILE A 53 -0.21 20.85 -7.03
CA ILE A 53 1.03 20.99 -7.79
C ILE A 53 1.77 22.18 -7.17
N ALA A 54 2.73 21.92 -6.28
CA ALA A 54 3.58 22.95 -5.70
C ALA A 54 4.45 23.59 -6.78
N GLN A 55 5.02 22.75 -7.67
CA GLN A 55 5.77 23.26 -8.81
C GLN A 55 5.71 22.35 -10.04
N GLU A 56 5.40 22.96 -11.19
CA GLU A 56 5.60 22.35 -12.49
C GLU A 56 6.62 23.17 -13.28
N ARG A 57 7.77 22.57 -13.55
CA ARG A 57 8.79 23.15 -14.43
C ARG A 57 8.99 22.27 -15.65
N PRO A 58 9.64 22.78 -16.72
CA PRO A 58 10.05 21.94 -17.84
C PRO A 58 11.02 20.82 -17.43
N THR A 59 11.74 20.99 -16.32
CA THR A 59 12.82 20.08 -15.88
C THR A 59 12.43 19.15 -14.73
N TYR A 60 11.41 19.45 -13.94
CA TYR A 60 10.96 18.60 -12.83
C TYR A 60 9.49 18.84 -12.48
N PHE A 61 8.94 17.90 -11.71
CA PHE A 61 7.72 18.06 -10.95
C PHE A 61 7.99 18.07 -9.45
N ASP A 62 7.19 18.86 -8.75
CA ASP A 62 7.01 18.84 -7.31
C ASP A 62 5.50 18.83 -7.03
N ILE A 63 5.04 17.70 -6.50
CA ILE A 63 3.64 17.48 -6.11
C ILE A 63 3.59 17.39 -4.60
N GLU A 64 2.84 18.27 -3.98
CA GLU A 64 2.71 18.37 -2.54
C GLU A 64 1.44 17.68 -2.08
N PHE A 65 1.58 16.81 -1.07
CA PHE A 65 0.50 16.16 -0.37
C PHE A 65 0.47 16.67 1.06
N THR A 66 -0.63 17.30 1.44
CA THR A 66 -0.90 17.68 2.83
C THR A 66 -1.34 16.44 3.60
N MET A 67 -0.60 16.10 4.64
CA MET A 67 -0.86 14.96 5.52
C MET A 67 -1.44 15.46 6.85
N PRO A 68 -2.12 14.61 7.63
CA PRO A 68 -2.65 15.02 8.94
C PRO A 68 -1.58 15.48 9.94
N ASP A 69 -0.35 15.00 9.78
CA ASP A 69 0.80 15.22 10.66
C ASP A 69 2.04 15.75 9.91
N GLY A 70 1.83 16.42 8.77
CA GLY A 70 2.93 17.05 8.03
C GLY A 70 2.68 17.23 6.54
N VAL A 71 3.75 17.19 5.76
CA VAL A 71 3.72 17.37 4.31
C VAL A 71 4.60 16.32 3.65
N THR A 72 4.16 15.75 2.53
CA THR A 72 4.99 14.90 1.68
C THR A 72 5.03 15.46 0.27
N HIS A 73 6.24 15.75 -0.22
CA HIS A 73 6.46 16.08 -1.62
C HIS A 73 6.86 14.84 -2.42
N VAL A 74 6.32 14.69 -3.62
CA VAL A 74 6.77 13.72 -4.63
C VAL A 74 7.50 14.47 -5.73
N LEU A 75 8.79 14.19 -5.86
CA LEU A 75 9.74 14.95 -6.67
C LEU A 75 10.36 14.06 -7.74
N TRP A 76 10.39 14.49 -9.00
CA TRP A 76 11.14 13.78 -10.05
C TRP A 76 11.56 14.67 -11.20
N ALA A 77 12.69 14.34 -11.83
CA ALA A 77 13.17 15.02 -13.04
C ALA A 77 12.31 14.65 -14.25
N ARG A 78 12.14 15.60 -15.17
CA ARG A 78 11.41 15.42 -16.44
C ARG A 78 12.33 15.24 -17.65
N THR A 79 13.63 15.43 -17.46
CA THR A 79 14.65 15.34 -18.52
C THR A 79 15.72 14.32 -18.13
N ALA A 80 16.57 13.94 -19.08
CA ALA A 80 17.67 13.01 -18.86
C ALA A 80 18.82 13.56 -17.98
N ALA A 81 18.76 14.84 -17.60
CA ALA A 81 19.82 15.47 -16.83
C ALA A 81 19.53 15.38 -15.33
N ASP A 82 20.58 15.07 -14.57
CA ASP A 82 20.57 15.25 -13.13
C ASP A 82 20.43 16.74 -12.80
N ILE A 83 19.55 17.07 -11.85
CA ILE A 83 19.25 18.45 -11.49
C ILE A 83 19.14 18.61 -9.97
N THR A 84 19.60 19.75 -9.48
CA THR A 84 19.37 20.15 -8.09
C THR A 84 18.21 21.14 -8.05
N ILE A 85 17.26 20.90 -7.17
CA ILE A 85 16.08 21.76 -6.98
C ILE A 85 16.03 22.28 -5.54
N THR A 86 15.28 23.36 -5.35
CA THR A 86 14.97 23.92 -4.03
C THR A 86 13.49 23.70 -3.73
N VAL A 87 13.20 23.10 -2.59
CA VAL A 87 11.83 22.88 -2.09
C VAL A 87 11.62 23.75 -0.86
N LEU A 88 10.47 24.42 -0.75
CA LEU A 88 10.17 25.25 0.41
C LEU A 88 9.97 24.36 1.64
N ALA A 89 10.65 24.66 2.73
CA ALA A 89 10.56 23.87 3.95
C ALA A 89 9.42 24.38 4.84
N THR A 90 8.56 23.47 5.29
CA THR A 90 7.56 23.71 6.35
C THR A 90 8.07 23.27 7.72
N GLN A 91 9.06 22.36 7.74
CA GLN A 91 9.75 21.85 8.93
C GLN A 91 11.25 22.15 8.93
N PRO A 92 11.94 22.04 10.07
CA PRO A 92 13.40 22.16 10.10
C PRO A 92 14.13 20.96 9.46
N GLN A 93 13.48 19.80 9.41
CA GLN A 93 14.05 18.54 8.92
C GLN A 93 13.06 17.78 8.05
N ALA A 94 13.57 17.05 7.06
CA ALA A 94 12.80 16.15 6.21
C ALA A 94 13.56 14.84 5.97
N GLN A 95 12.83 13.74 5.81
CA GLN A 95 13.39 12.47 5.35
C GLN A 95 13.26 12.38 3.84
N LEU A 96 14.32 11.91 3.18
CA LEU A 96 14.33 11.63 1.75
C LEU A 96 14.25 10.11 1.55
N ILE A 97 13.17 9.66 0.92
CA ILE A 97 12.87 8.25 0.70
C ILE A 97 12.78 8.01 -0.81
N ASP A 98 13.45 6.97 -1.30
CA ASP A 98 13.43 6.63 -2.71
C ASP A 98 12.12 5.95 -3.14
N ALA A 99 12.00 5.67 -4.44
CA ALA A 99 10.83 4.99 -4.98
C ALA A 99 10.60 3.62 -4.34
N LEU A 100 11.65 2.90 -3.93
CA LEU A 100 11.56 1.54 -3.39
C LEU A 100 11.22 1.50 -1.88
N GLY A 101 11.25 2.67 -1.23
CA GLY A 101 10.96 2.82 0.21
C GLY A 101 12.20 2.80 1.09
N GLU A 102 13.40 2.95 0.52
CA GLU A 102 14.63 3.13 1.28
C GLU A 102 14.81 4.60 1.65
N THR A 103 15.11 4.87 2.93
CA THR A 103 15.54 6.21 3.35
C THR A 103 16.96 6.45 2.86
N VAL A 104 17.10 7.32 1.85
CA VAL A 104 18.38 7.64 1.21
C VAL A 104 19.04 8.88 1.80
N GLY A 105 18.35 9.62 2.66
CA GLY A 105 18.94 10.72 3.40
C GLY A 105 17.99 11.43 4.36
N THR A 106 18.56 12.33 5.14
CA THR A 106 17.84 13.31 5.96
C THR A 106 18.36 14.69 5.58
N LEU A 107 17.45 15.63 5.34
CA LEU A 107 17.77 17.00 4.95
C LEU A 107 17.45 17.95 6.09
N GLU A 108 18.33 18.92 6.30
CA GLU A 108 18.10 20.07 7.18
C GLU A 108 17.71 21.26 6.33
N ALA A 109 16.70 22.00 6.74
CA ALA A 109 16.30 23.22 6.08
C ALA A 109 17.36 24.30 6.32
N ALA A 110 17.88 24.90 5.25
CA ALA A 110 18.76 26.06 5.31
C ALA A 110 18.02 27.25 4.69
N GLU A 111 17.93 28.35 5.44
CA GLU A 111 17.22 29.57 4.98
C GLU A 111 15.77 29.31 4.52
N GLY A 112 15.11 28.33 5.15
CA GLY A 112 13.71 27.98 4.87
C GLY A 112 13.50 27.10 3.64
N VAL A 113 14.56 26.49 3.09
CA VAL A 113 14.44 25.57 1.95
C VAL A 113 15.27 24.30 2.14
N TYR A 114 14.85 23.23 1.49
CA TYR A 114 15.67 22.04 1.25
C TYR A 114 16.31 22.10 -0.13
N THR A 115 17.53 21.60 -0.24
CA THR A 115 18.22 21.38 -1.52
C THR A 115 18.18 19.89 -1.84
N VAL A 116 17.51 19.51 -2.93
CA VAL A 116 17.28 18.11 -3.30
C VAL A 116 17.92 17.83 -4.65
N GLN A 117 18.69 16.75 -4.73
CA GLN A 117 19.23 16.24 -5.99
C GLN A 117 18.25 15.23 -6.59
N LEU A 118 17.85 15.44 -7.83
CA LEU A 118 17.04 14.51 -8.60
C LEU A 118 17.89 13.88 -9.71
N GLU A 119 17.81 12.55 -9.81
CA GLU A 119 18.44 11.82 -10.91
C GLU A 119 17.65 12.01 -12.20
N GLY A 120 18.38 12.12 -13.31
CA GLY A 120 17.83 12.25 -14.64
C GLY A 120 17.00 11.03 -15.06
N ALA A 121 16.02 11.29 -15.92
CA ALA A 121 15.17 10.27 -16.50
C ALA A 121 15.94 9.29 -17.42
N VAL A 122 15.53 8.03 -17.42
CA VAL A 122 15.91 7.08 -18.48
C VAL A 122 15.01 7.34 -19.68
N CYS A 123 15.57 7.94 -20.73
CA CYS A 123 14.82 8.41 -21.89
C CYS A 123 15.09 7.57 -23.14
N THR A 124 14.14 7.61 -24.07
CA THR A 124 14.44 7.26 -25.47
C THR A 124 15.19 8.44 -26.11
N PRO A 125 15.78 8.26 -27.31
CA PRO A 125 16.43 9.38 -28.02
C PRO A 125 15.50 10.56 -28.29
N ASP A 126 14.18 10.30 -28.41
CA ASP A 126 13.20 11.30 -28.81
C ASP A 126 12.50 11.96 -27.61
N GLU A 127 12.34 11.25 -26.49
CA GLU A 127 11.55 11.76 -25.36
C GLU A 127 11.79 11.05 -24.01
N CYS A 128 11.42 11.75 -22.94
CA CYS A 128 11.43 11.27 -21.56
C CYS A 128 9.98 11.11 -21.05
N LEU A 129 9.26 10.11 -21.54
CA LEU A 129 7.81 9.94 -21.28
C LEU A 129 7.45 9.77 -19.79
N VAL A 130 8.27 9.03 -19.04
CA VAL A 130 7.98 8.68 -17.63
C VAL A 130 8.61 9.68 -16.66
N GLY A 131 9.79 10.21 -17.00
CA GLY A 131 10.62 10.99 -16.08
C GLY A 131 11.60 10.13 -15.26
N GLY A 132 12.30 10.78 -14.34
CA GLY A 132 13.26 10.18 -13.41
C GLY A 132 12.60 9.38 -12.30
N ALA A 133 13.41 8.66 -11.54
CA ALA A 133 12.95 7.95 -10.36
C ALA A 133 12.40 8.97 -9.35
N PRO A 134 11.19 8.77 -8.82
CA PRO A 134 10.62 9.70 -7.85
C PRO A 134 11.30 9.55 -6.49
N LEU A 135 11.44 10.68 -5.80
CA LEU A 135 11.78 10.77 -4.40
C LEU A 135 10.58 11.30 -3.61
N PHE A 136 10.39 10.77 -2.42
CA PHE A 136 9.48 11.29 -1.41
C PHE A 136 10.29 12.11 -0.42
N LEU A 137 9.98 13.40 -0.30
CA LEU A 137 10.50 14.28 0.74
C LEU A 137 9.41 14.42 1.81
N VAL A 138 9.63 13.81 2.96
CA VAL A 138 8.64 13.69 4.03
C VAL A 138 9.02 14.61 5.18
N GLU A 139 8.14 15.56 5.46
CA GLU A 139 8.22 16.50 6.57
C GLU A 139 7.19 16.10 7.62
N GLU A 140 7.65 15.62 8.77
CA GLU A 140 6.77 15.29 9.90
C GLU A 140 6.71 16.46 10.89
N GLU A 141 5.50 16.78 11.35
CA GLU A 141 5.34 17.69 12.48
C GLU A 141 5.89 17.05 13.76
N PRO A 142 6.65 17.81 14.58
CA PRO A 142 7.16 17.28 15.83
C PRO A 142 5.99 16.94 16.76
N ARG A 143 5.77 15.65 16.98
CA ARG A 143 4.78 15.19 17.95
C ARG A 143 5.15 15.72 19.34
N PRO A 144 4.19 16.28 20.11
CA PRO A 144 4.49 16.77 21.45
C PRO A 144 5.05 15.63 22.31
N THR A 145 6.28 15.80 22.77
CA THR A 145 6.91 14.87 23.71
C THR A 145 6.12 14.93 25.02
N VAL A 146 5.45 13.84 25.39
CA VAL A 146 4.78 13.77 26.69
C VAL A 146 5.88 13.74 27.76
N THR A 147 6.12 14.88 28.42
CA THR A 147 6.99 14.91 29.58
C THR A 147 6.39 13.95 30.62
N PRO A 148 7.12 12.92 31.09
CA PRO A 148 6.59 12.04 32.12
C PRO A 148 6.27 12.90 33.34
N SER A 149 5.00 12.86 33.78
CA SER A 149 4.59 13.45 35.05
C SER A 149 5.50 12.89 36.15
N PRO A 150 5.99 13.70 37.10
CA PRO A 150 6.77 13.19 38.21
C PRO A 150 5.98 12.07 38.88
N THR A 151 6.58 10.88 38.98
CA THR A 151 6.04 9.78 39.77
C THR A 151 5.80 10.32 41.18
N PRO A 152 4.59 10.20 41.76
CA PRO A 152 4.38 10.61 43.14
C PRO A 152 5.37 9.84 44.01
N THR A 153 6.24 10.57 44.70
CA THR A 153 7.12 9.98 45.71
C THR A 153 6.22 9.40 46.80
N ASP A 154 6.27 8.07 46.99
CA ASP A 154 5.56 7.41 48.08
C ASP A 154 5.89 8.11 49.39
N THR A 155 4.92 8.84 49.93
CA THR A 155 5.02 9.37 51.28
C THR A 155 5.02 8.16 52.21
N PRO A 156 6.03 7.97 53.07
CA PRO A 156 6.07 6.82 53.95
C PRO A 156 4.78 6.80 54.78
N THR A 157 3.98 5.75 54.58
CA THR A 157 2.77 5.52 55.36
C THR A 157 3.20 5.38 56.83
N PRO A 158 2.59 6.10 57.78
CA PRO A 158 2.93 5.93 59.19
C PRO A 158 2.70 4.47 59.60
N THR A 159 3.76 3.80 60.05
CA THR A 159 3.69 2.44 60.57
C THR A 159 2.77 2.42 61.79
N ILE A 160 1.56 1.89 61.62
CA ILE A 160 0.64 1.66 62.72
C ILE A 160 1.16 0.46 63.51
N THR A 161 1.60 0.68 64.75
CA THR A 161 1.99 -0.41 65.66
C THR A 161 0.78 -1.33 65.87
N PRO A 162 0.86 -2.63 65.56
CA PRO A 162 -0.27 -3.53 65.76
C PRO A 162 -0.54 -3.67 67.27
N SER A 163 -1.74 -3.26 67.68
CA SER A 163 -2.32 -3.64 68.96
C SER A 163 -2.78 -5.09 68.86
N LEU A 164 -2.42 -5.91 69.85
CA LEU A 164 -2.75 -7.34 69.91
C LEU A 164 -4.27 -7.54 69.84
N THR A 165 -4.75 -7.93 68.66
CA THR A 165 -6.16 -8.26 68.45
C THR A 165 -6.36 -9.74 68.78
N PRO A 166 -7.38 -10.12 69.59
CA PRO A 166 -7.61 -11.51 69.96
C PRO A 166 -7.99 -12.37 68.75
N LEU A 167 -7.46 -13.59 68.75
CA LEU A 167 -7.57 -14.58 67.68
C LEU A 167 -9.03 -15.00 67.42
N PRO A 168 -9.52 -15.01 66.16
CA PRO A 168 -10.86 -15.51 65.84
C PRO A 168 -10.94 -17.05 65.97
N PRO A 169 -12.13 -17.61 66.25
CA PRO A 169 -12.31 -19.05 66.33
C PRO A 169 -12.15 -19.72 64.96
N THR A 170 -11.50 -20.88 64.99
CA THR A 170 -11.16 -21.74 63.87
C THR A 170 -12.42 -22.17 63.11
N SER A 171 -12.54 -21.82 61.82
CA SER A 171 -13.60 -22.35 60.96
C SER A 171 -13.27 -23.77 60.50
N THR A 172 -14.24 -24.66 60.70
CA THR A 172 -14.26 -26.05 60.24
C THR A 172 -14.21 -26.12 58.71
N PRO A 173 -13.44 -27.04 58.08
CA PRO A 173 -13.39 -27.13 56.63
C PRO A 173 -14.70 -27.67 56.05
N THR A 174 -15.27 -26.92 55.11
CA THR A 174 -16.37 -27.35 54.23
C THR A 174 -15.85 -28.41 53.24
N PRO A 175 -16.60 -29.50 52.98
CA PRO A 175 -16.16 -30.57 52.10
C PRO A 175 -15.99 -30.12 50.63
N PRO A 176 -15.12 -30.77 49.85
CA PRO A 176 -14.82 -30.40 48.48
C PRO A 176 -16.01 -30.65 47.54
N ALA A 177 -16.26 -29.71 46.63
CA ALA A 177 -17.29 -29.83 45.61
C ALA A 177 -16.97 -30.94 44.60
N THR A 178 -17.98 -31.76 44.32
CA THR A 178 -17.97 -32.86 43.33
C THR A 178 -17.71 -32.33 41.92
N ALA A 179 -16.79 -32.96 41.19
CA ALA A 179 -16.49 -32.64 39.80
C ALA A 179 -17.69 -32.92 38.88
N VAL A 180 -18.00 -31.96 38.01
CA VAL A 180 -19.01 -32.06 36.94
C VAL A 180 -18.42 -32.89 35.79
N PRO A 181 -19.19 -33.81 35.16
CA PRO A 181 -18.67 -34.65 34.07
C PRO A 181 -18.36 -33.84 32.81
N THR A 182 -17.22 -34.16 32.22
CA THR A 182 -16.69 -33.62 30.96
C THR A 182 -17.56 -34.07 29.77
N SER A 183 -18.00 -33.13 28.93
CA SER A 183 -18.72 -33.44 27.69
C SER A 183 -17.81 -34.09 26.65
N THR A 184 -18.24 -35.24 26.13
CA THR A 184 -17.60 -35.98 25.04
C THR A 184 -17.73 -35.20 23.72
N PRO A 185 -16.67 -35.05 22.90
CA PRO A 185 -16.80 -34.42 21.59
C PRO A 185 -17.49 -35.38 20.60
N THR A 186 -18.48 -34.85 19.88
CA THR A 186 -19.19 -35.49 18.77
C THR A 186 -18.23 -35.66 17.57
N PRO A 187 -18.18 -36.83 16.89
CA PRO A 187 -17.31 -37.02 15.74
C PRO A 187 -17.78 -36.22 14.51
N THR A 188 -16.82 -35.64 13.80
CA THR A 188 -16.98 -34.91 12.53
C THR A 188 -17.41 -35.86 11.41
N PRO A 189 -18.44 -35.54 10.60
CA PRO A 189 -18.79 -36.35 9.44
C PRO A 189 -17.75 -36.21 8.31
N VAL A 190 -17.36 -37.36 7.75
CA VAL A 190 -16.49 -37.49 6.57
C VAL A 190 -17.30 -37.12 5.33
N VAL A 191 -16.81 -36.14 4.57
CA VAL A 191 -17.37 -35.78 3.25
C VAL A 191 -16.68 -36.62 2.19
N GLU A 192 -17.44 -37.51 1.56
CA GLU A 192 -17.04 -38.36 0.45
C GLU A 192 -17.10 -37.56 -0.86
N LEU A 193 -15.95 -37.44 -1.54
CA LEU A 193 -15.82 -36.79 -2.86
C LEU A 193 -16.39 -37.72 -3.93
N GLN A 194 -17.55 -37.38 -4.49
CA GLN A 194 -18.05 -38.02 -5.71
C GLN A 194 -17.46 -37.36 -6.96
N GLU A 195 -16.66 -38.13 -7.70
CA GLU A 195 -16.22 -37.85 -9.06
C GLU A 195 -17.43 -37.78 -10.01
N SER A 196 -17.64 -36.63 -10.65
CA SER A 196 -18.61 -36.47 -11.74
C SER A 196 -17.97 -36.85 -13.07
N VAL A 197 -18.33 -38.02 -13.59
CA VAL A 197 -18.01 -38.49 -14.96
C VAL A 197 -18.77 -37.64 -15.99
N PRO A 198 -18.14 -37.09 -17.05
CA PRO A 198 -18.87 -36.41 -18.11
C PRO A 198 -19.50 -37.43 -19.08
N GLN A 199 -20.84 -37.42 -19.18
CA GLN A 199 -21.57 -38.20 -20.18
C GLN A 199 -21.42 -37.57 -21.57
N THR A 200 -20.93 -38.40 -22.50
CA THR A 200 -20.90 -38.15 -23.94
C THR A 200 -22.30 -38.32 -24.52
N GLY A 201 -22.99 -37.20 -24.76
CA GLY A 201 -24.26 -37.17 -25.48
C GLY A 201 -24.06 -36.86 -26.96
N ASN A 202 -23.97 -37.90 -27.79
CA ASN A 202 -24.16 -37.78 -29.24
C ASN A 202 -25.66 -37.77 -29.54
N GLY A 203 -26.16 -36.74 -30.24
CA GLY A 203 -27.50 -36.80 -30.81
C GLY A 203 -28.15 -35.49 -31.23
N LEU A 204 -27.78 -35.01 -32.43
CA LEU A 204 -28.67 -34.38 -33.41
C LEU A 204 -29.48 -33.13 -33.01
N GLY A 205 -28.98 -31.96 -33.44
CA GLY A 205 -29.71 -30.70 -33.48
C GLY A 205 -29.01 -29.65 -34.34
N LEU A 206 -28.82 -29.93 -35.63
CA LEU A 206 -28.49 -28.91 -36.62
C LEU A 206 -29.73 -28.04 -36.91
N TRP A 207 -29.46 -26.80 -37.34
CA TRP A 207 -30.34 -25.74 -37.88
C TRP A 207 -30.54 -24.53 -36.95
N PHE A 208 -30.24 -23.34 -37.53
CA PHE A 208 -30.36 -21.96 -37.00
C PHE A 208 -29.22 -21.57 -36.04
N ILE A 209 -28.24 -20.72 -36.36
CA ILE A 209 -28.33 -19.35 -36.91
C ILE A 209 -27.07 -19.06 -37.75
N GLY A 210 -27.25 -19.02 -39.07
CA GLY A 210 -26.27 -18.54 -40.04
C GLY A 210 -26.88 -17.44 -40.89
N ILE A 211 -27.23 -16.29 -40.30
CA ILE A 211 -27.70 -15.09 -41.04
C ILE A 211 -27.08 -13.77 -40.49
N GLY A 212 -26.29 -13.80 -39.42
CA GLY A 212 -25.77 -12.57 -38.78
C GLY A 212 -24.44 -12.00 -39.31
N VAL A 213 -23.66 -12.74 -40.11
CA VAL A 213 -22.26 -12.36 -40.42
C VAL A 213 -22.03 -12.00 -41.90
N SER A 214 -23.01 -12.21 -42.79
CA SER A 214 -22.84 -11.91 -44.23
C SER A 214 -23.35 -10.53 -44.68
N LEU A 215 -23.97 -9.72 -43.80
CA LEU A 215 -24.44 -8.37 -44.15
C LEU A 215 -23.54 -7.21 -43.68
N VAL A 216 -22.55 -7.47 -42.80
CA VAL A 216 -21.61 -6.42 -42.34
C VAL A 216 -20.37 -6.32 -43.24
N ILE A 217 -19.93 -7.44 -43.83
CA ILE A 217 -18.76 -7.46 -44.72
C ILE A 217 -19.08 -6.86 -46.10
N GLY A 218 -20.34 -6.95 -46.57
CA GLY A 218 -20.78 -6.35 -47.84
C GLY A 218 -20.95 -4.82 -47.81
N PHE A 219 -21.19 -4.24 -46.62
CA PHE A 219 -21.40 -2.79 -46.46
C PHE A 219 -20.07 -2.02 -46.36
N ILE A 220 -19.00 -2.66 -45.86
CA ILE A 220 -17.67 -2.04 -45.79
C ILE A 220 -16.98 -1.98 -47.16
N ILE A 221 -17.22 -2.97 -48.04
CA ILE A 221 -16.61 -3.00 -49.39
C ILE A 221 -17.25 -1.97 -50.34
N THR A 222 -18.52 -1.61 -50.14
CA THR A 222 -19.20 -0.58 -50.96
C THR A 222 -18.85 0.86 -50.55
N LEU A 223 -18.41 1.10 -49.30
CA LEU A 223 -17.98 2.42 -48.84
C LEU A 223 -16.52 2.78 -49.18
N ILE A 224 -15.66 1.80 -49.46
CA ILE A 224 -14.26 2.04 -49.88
C ILE A 224 -14.14 2.36 -51.38
N ARG A 225 -15.17 2.08 -52.18
CA ARG A 225 -15.16 2.32 -53.65
C ARG A 225 -15.75 3.66 -54.11
N ARG A 226 -16.12 4.56 -53.18
CA ARG A 226 -16.76 5.85 -53.52
C ARG A 226 -16.08 7.10 -52.92
N ARG A 227 -14.78 7.04 -52.65
CA ARG A 227 -13.92 8.21 -52.53
C ARG A 227 -12.77 8.12 -53.50
#